data_AF-A0A5C5SAI9-F1
#
_entry.id   AF-A0A5C5SAI9-F1
#
_cell.length_a   1.000
_cell.length_b   1.000
_cell.length_c   1.000
_cell.angle_alpha   90.00
_cell.angle_beta   90.00
_cell.angle_gamma   90.00
#
_symmetry.space_group_name_H-M   'P 1'
#
loop_
_entity.id
_entity.type
_entity.pdbx_description
1 polymer ?
#
loop_
_entity_poly.entity_id
_entity_poly.type
_entity_poly.pdbx_seq_one_letter_code
_entity_poly.pdbx_strand_id
1 'polypeptide(L)'
;MKSVIRELALYLAVMQKTRKLPLCHRIDIQKKVATGWIKQGHRHRGVITSTFEQTCLDKPITSFLERVTMANMQSKGRWAKKRQRKKEKETRVESYRKVGRLRLQNMLQTGIGTKRSKDKAEADTKNKIYSKSTFNTYKNQFRYYCDWLQQNHPEVKGIDNALKFVDEYLIHLINKDRSAYSISTAKAALSKVFGVDSTQFIRIPPRSRENITRSRRSVERDKHISSEKERVLARFTSATGLRRAEMMRITAEDLFFQNGKAMLRVNKGTKGGKSRVVEIVGKTPAETGDIVRWIQSKKGRLFPKVSSNYDNHSYRASYARRVYDKYSRSTDKIPKVDRYVMRKDRAGEIFDKIAMQFASKNLGHNRISVIAQSYLY
;
A
#
# COMPACT_ATOMS: atom_id res chain seq x y z
N MET A 1 60.06 24.38 -6.04
CA MET A 1 58.97 23.53 -5.46
C MET A 1 59.24 22.03 -5.55
N LYS A 2 59.62 21.45 -6.72
CA LYS A 2 59.88 20.00 -6.83
C LYS A 2 61.11 19.49 -6.03
N SER A 3 62.17 20.29 -5.87
CA SER A 3 63.35 19.88 -5.08
C SER A 3 63.05 19.86 -3.56
N VAL A 4 62.41 20.90 -3.05
CA VAL A 4 62.02 21.01 -1.63
C VAL A 4 61.09 19.87 -1.18
N ILE A 5 60.15 19.45 -2.04
CA ILE A 5 59.27 18.32 -1.76
C ILE A 5 60.03 16.99 -1.74
N ARG A 6 61.03 16.82 -2.62
CA ARG A 6 61.91 15.64 -2.63
C ARG A 6 62.77 15.55 -1.37
N GLU A 7 63.33 16.67 -0.93
CA GLU A 7 64.16 16.71 0.27
C GLU A 7 63.36 16.50 1.56
N LEU A 8 62.15 17.06 1.66
CA LEU A 8 61.22 16.77 2.77
C LEU A 8 60.80 15.31 2.80
N ALA A 9 60.59 14.67 1.64
CA ALA A 9 60.28 13.25 1.56
C ALA A 9 61.45 12.37 2.03
N LEU A 10 62.68 12.73 1.67
CA LEU A 10 63.91 12.07 2.14
C LEU A 10 64.07 12.22 3.66
N TYR A 11 63.85 13.42 4.20
CA TYR A 11 63.88 13.68 5.64
C TYR A 11 62.85 12.83 6.37
N LEU A 12 61.60 12.80 5.91
CA LEU A 12 60.53 11.99 6.51
C LEU A 12 60.80 10.48 6.43
N ALA A 13 61.42 10.00 5.34
CA ALA A 13 61.80 8.59 5.20
C ALA A 13 62.88 8.19 6.21
N VAL A 14 63.88 9.05 6.47
CA VAL A 14 64.91 8.83 7.50
C VAL A 14 64.28 8.85 8.91
N MET A 15 63.33 9.76 9.16
CA MET A 15 62.60 9.85 10.43
C MET A 15 61.69 8.64 10.70
N GLN A 16 61.18 8.00 9.64
CA GLN A 16 60.41 6.76 9.75
C GLN A 16 61.32 5.54 9.97
N LYS A 17 62.46 5.42 9.29
CA LYS A 17 63.39 4.28 9.49
C LYS A 17 64.00 4.27 10.90
N THR A 18 64.25 5.44 11.49
CA THR A 18 64.81 5.56 12.83
C THR A 18 63.80 5.32 13.96
N ARG A 19 62.50 5.08 13.66
CA ARG A 19 61.45 4.77 14.66
C ARG A 19 61.71 3.51 15.49
N LYS A 20 62.45 2.55 14.93
CA LYS A 20 62.73 1.26 15.57
C LYS A 20 64.02 1.27 16.42
N LEU A 21 64.72 2.40 16.51
CA LEU A 21 65.95 2.53 17.30
C LEU A 21 65.67 3.02 18.73
N PRO A 22 66.53 2.66 19.71
CA PRO A 22 66.47 3.21 21.06
C PRO A 22 66.54 4.75 21.07
N LEU A 23 65.84 5.36 22.04
CA LEU A 23 65.57 6.80 22.06
C LEU A 23 66.85 7.67 22.02
N CYS A 24 67.93 7.24 22.68
CA CYS A 24 69.20 7.98 22.71
C CYS A 24 69.87 8.06 21.32
N HIS A 25 69.89 6.96 20.57
CA HIS A 25 70.47 6.92 19.21
C HIS A 25 69.60 7.67 18.20
N ARG A 26 68.29 7.70 18.45
CA ARG A 26 67.32 8.43 17.63
C ARG A 26 67.54 9.94 17.68
N ILE A 27 67.79 10.48 18.88
CA ILE A 27 68.01 11.91 19.08
C ILE A 27 69.32 12.37 18.41
N ASP A 28 70.39 11.57 18.47
CA ASP A 28 71.67 11.91 17.84
C ASP A 28 71.61 11.92 16.31
N ILE A 29 70.92 10.94 15.71
CA ILE A 29 70.73 10.90 14.25
C ILE A 29 69.87 12.09 13.79
N GLN A 30 68.83 12.44 14.55
CA GLN A 30 67.95 13.57 14.24
C GLN A 30 68.67 14.92 14.33
N LYS A 31 69.53 15.10 15.34
CA LYS A 31 70.36 16.30 15.48
C LYS A 31 71.38 16.45 14.35
N LYS A 32 72.04 15.36 13.92
CA LYS A 32 73.00 15.36 12.80
C LYS A 32 72.35 15.70 11.45
N VAL A 33 71.15 15.18 11.19
CA VAL A 33 70.41 15.49 9.95
C VAL A 33 69.95 16.95 9.93
N ALA A 34 69.45 17.47 11.07
CA ALA A 34 69.03 18.88 11.18
C ALA A 34 70.20 19.87 11.04
N THR A 35 71.37 19.56 11.61
CA THR A 35 72.57 20.41 11.49
C THR A 35 73.21 20.35 10.10
N GLY A 36 73.14 19.21 9.41
CA GLY A 36 73.54 19.10 7.99
C GLY A 36 72.67 19.93 7.05
N TRP A 37 71.37 19.98 7.30
CA TRP A 37 70.41 20.83 6.56
C TRP A 37 70.67 22.33 6.75
N ILE A 38 71.05 22.75 7.95
CA ILE A 38 71.35 24.17 8.25
C ILE A 38 72.65 24.64 7.56
N LYS A 39 73.62 23.75 7.32
CA LYS A 39 74.89 24.10 6.67
C LYS A 39 74.84 24.17 5.14
N GLN A 40 73.84 23.58 4.46
CA GLN A 40 73.77 23.49 2.99
C GLN A 40 72.87 24.52 2.29
N GLY A 41 72.38 25.55 2.99
CA GLY A 41 71.98 26.81 2.35
C GLY A 41 70.54 27.24 2.60
N HIS A 42 70.38 28.38 3.28
CA HIS A 42 69.95 29.63 2.64
C HIS A 42 70.06 30.78 3.65
N ARG A 43 70.87 31.79 3.29
CA ARG A 43 70.91 33.10 3.94
C ARG A 43 69.60 33.84 3.63
N HIS A 44 68.77 34.08 4.64
CA HIS A 44 67.97 35.30 4.71
C HIS A 44 68.08 35.87 6.12
N ARG A 45 68.74 37.03 6.19
CA ARG A 45 68.88 37.85 7.40
C ARG A 45 67.49 38.38 7.78
N GLY A 46 67.18 38.36 9.07
CA GLY A 46 65.97 38.98 9.62
C GLY A 46 65.72 38.62 11.07
N VAL A 47 66.55 39.16 11.95
CA VAL A 47 66.26 39.53 13.35
C VAL A 47 65.50 38.50 14.20
N ILE A 48 66.22 37.63 14.91
CA ILE A 48 65.86 37.23 16.29
C ILE A 48 67.18 37.05 17.06
N THR A 49 67.71 38.16 17.58
CA THR A 49 68.58 38.13 18.76
C THR A 49 67.78 38.68 19.93
N SER A 50 68.03 38.08 21.11
CA SER A 50 67.55 38.47 22.44
C SER A 50 66.05 38.46 22.68
N THR A 51 65.56 37.35 23.24
CA THR A 51 64.88 37.33 24.55
C THR A 51 64.61 35.89 24.90
N PHE A 52 65.63 35.31 25.54
CA PHE A 52 65.53 34.05 26.24
C PHE A 52 64.99 34.40 27.63
N GLU A 53 63.68 34.38 27.84
CA GLU A 53 63.13 34.24 29.19
C GLU A 53 61.66 33.84 29.16
N GLN A 54 61.41 32.67 29.75
CA GLN A 54 60.20 32.26 30.46
C GLN A 54 58.84 32.59 29.82
N THR A 55 58.29 31.61 29.11
CA THR A 55 57.01 30.96 29.43
C THR A 55 56.68 29.94 28.35
N CYS A 56 55.88 28.93 28.69
CA CYS A 56 55.35 27.87 27.83
C CYS A 56 56.15 26.54 27.83
N LEU A 57 56.26 25.94 29.02
CA LEU A 57 55.87 24.54 29.16
C LEU A 57 54.39 24.40 28.72
N ASP A 58 54.07 23.31 28.04
CA ASP A 58 52.72 22.86 27.65
C ASP A 58 51.99 23.55 26.49
N LYS A 59 52.46 23.33 25.24
CA LYS A 59 51.53 23.12 24.10
C LYS A 59 52.07 22.02 23.16
N PRO A 60 51.33 20.92 22.95
CA PRO A 60 51.79 19.89 22.04
C PRO A 60 51.73 20.36 20.58
N ILE A 61 52.69 19.87 19.80
CA ILE A 61 52.84 20.02 18.33
C ILE A 61 51.56 19.60 17.56
N THR A 62 50.58 18.99 18.24
CA THR A 62 49.25 18.68 17.73
C THR A 62 48.50 19.91 17.19
N SER A 63 48.69 21.10 17.77
CA SER A 63 47.90 22.27 17.36
C SER A 63 48.27 22.87 15.99
N PHE A 64 49.45 22.57 15.44
CA PHE A 64 49.85 23.04 14.10
C PHE A 64 49.41 22.08 13.01
N LEU A 65 49.57 20.76 13.24
CA LEU A 65 49.07 19.75 12.31
C LEU A 65 47.53 19.73 12.26
N GLU A 66 46.85 19.96 13.38
CA GLU A 66 45.39 20.13 13.41
C GLU A 66 44.94 21.42 12.72
N ARG A 67 45.70 22.52 12.82
CA ARG A 67 45.42 23.75 12.08
C ARG A 67 45.66 23.60 10.58
N VAL A 68 46.69 22.86 10.17
CA VAL A 68 46.95 22.58 8.75
C VAL A 68 45.91 21.61 8.17
N THR A 69 45.43 20.61 8.92
CA THR A 69 44.35 19.72 8.46
C THR A 69 42.99 20.41 8.43
N MET A 70 42.69 21.31 9.39
CA MET A 70 41.45 22.10 9.38
C MET A 70 41.44 23.20 8.30
N ALA A 71 42.57 23.84 8.01
CA ALA A 71 42.69 24.79 6.90
C ALA A 71 42.52 24.10 5.53
N ASN A 72 42.96 22.84 5.39
CA ASN A 72 42.79 22.06 4.16
C ASN A 72 41.37 21.47 3.99
N MET A 73 40.53 21.54 5.02
CA MET A 73 39.10 21.19 4.97
C MET A 73 38.22 22.34 4.45
N GLN A 74 38.74 23.57 4.38
CA GLN A 74 38.03 24.74 3.84
C GLN A 74 38.42 25.04 2.39
N SER A 75 37.94 24.17 1.50
CA SER A 75 37.37 24.47 0.17
C SER A 75 37.62 23.31 -0.78
N LYS A 76 36.95 22.16 -0.54
CA LYS A 76 36.78 21.17 -1.61
C LYS A 76 36.25 21.90 -2.84
N GLY A 77 37.04 21.97 -3.90
CA GLY A 77 36.68 22.66 -5.14
C GLY A 77 35.34 22.15 -5.68
N ARG A 78 34.62 22.99 -6.43
CA ARG A 78 33.28 22.68 -6.99
C ARG A 78 33.22 21.27 -7.61
N TRP A 79 34.30 20.85 -8.28
CA TRP A 79 34.43 19.53 -8.91
C TRP A 79 34.62 18.37 -7.92
N ALA A 80 35.34 18.56 -6.82
CA ALA A 80 35.47 17.57 -5.75
C ALA A 80 34.14 17.37 -5.01
N LYS A 81 33.41 18.47 -4.70
CA LYS A 81 32.04 18.41 -4.16
C LYS A 81 31.07 17.75 -5.14
N LYS A 82 31.19 18.01 -6.45
CA LYS A 82 30.36 17.37 -7.50
C LYS A 82 30.64 15.87 -7.63
N ARG A 83 31.91 15.45 -7.61
CA ARG A 83 32.30 14.03 -7.60
C ARG A 83 31.83 13.32 -6.33
N GLN A 84 31.95 13.95 -5.17
CA GLN A 84 31.47 13.40 -3.91
C GLN A 84 29.94 13.26 -3.90
N ARG A 85 29.20 14.30 -4.32
CA ARG A 85 27.73 14.22 -4.48
C ARG A 85 27.28 13.17 -5.49
N LYS A 86 28.04 12.98 -6.58
CA LYS A 86 27.78 11.93 -7.57
C LYS A 86 27.99 10.54 -6.95
N LYS A 87 29.10 10.34 -6.23
CA LYS A 87 29.42 9.10 -5.51
C LYS A 87 28.38 8.81 -4.42
N GLU A 88 28.01 9.81 -3.62
CA GLU A 88 26.94 9.73 -2.62
C GLU A 88 25.59 9.35 -3.26
N LYS A 89 25.25 9.97 -4.41
CA LYS A 89 24.02 9.66 -5.16
C LYS A 89 24.04 8.26 -5.77
N GLU A 90 25.19 7.78 -6.24
CA GLU A 90 25.39 6.42 -6.76
C GLU A 90 25.35 5.37 -5.64
N THR A 91 25.85 5.70 -4.44
CA THR A 91 25.79 4.81 -3.26
C THR A 91 24.48 4.90 -2.48
N ARG A 92 23.61 5.88 -2.76
CA ARG A 92 22.38 6.09 -2.00
C ARG A 92 21.36 5.02 -2.37
N VAL A 93 21.19 4.05 -1.49
CA VAL A 93 20.08 3.09 -1.56
C VAL A 93 18.76 3.87 -1.56
N GLU A 94 17.98 3.70 -2.62
CA GLU A 94 16.68 4.36 -2.73
C GLU A 94 15.75 3.84 -1.63
N SER A 95 15.03 4.76 -0.98
CA SER A 95 14.14 4.40 0.12
C SER A 95 13.08 3.40 -0.33
N TYR A 96 12.86 2.34 0.46
CA TYR A 96 11.83 1.33 0.24
C TYR A 96 10.45 1.97 0.00
N ARG A 97 10.13 3.08 0.71
CA ARG A 97 8.87 3.82 0.54
C ARG A 97 8.73 4.38 -0.88
N LYS A 98 9.80 4.99 -1.41
CA LYS A 98 9.79 5.56 -2.76
C LYS A 98 9.72 4.47 -3.81
N VAL A 99 10.53 3.41 -3.67
CA VAL A 99 10.53 2.28 -4.61
C VAL A 99 9.15 1.63 -4.68
N GLY A 100 8.56 1.26 -3.54
CA GLY A 100 7.25 0.60 -3.52
C GLY A 100 6.12 1.48 -4.04
N ARG A 101 6.15 2.80 -3.75
CA ARG A 101 5.19 3.75 -4.32
C ARG A 101 5.29 3.81 -5.85
N LEU A 102 6.49 3.91 -6.40
CA LEU A 102 6.72 3.96 -7.85
C LEU A 102 6.28 2.65 -8.52
N ARG A 103 6.56 1.49 -7.92
CA ARG A 103 6.08 0.19 -8.42
C ARG A 103 4.55 0.17 -8.54
N LEU A 104 3.82 0.56 -7.50
CA LEU A 104 2.35 0.60 -7.55
C LEU A 104 1.81 1.59 -8.58
N GLN A 105 2.46 2.76 -8.75
CA GLN A 105 2.07 3.75 -9.75
C GLN A 105 2.27 3.21 -11.16
N ASN A 106 3.42 2.59 -11.43
CA ASN A 106 3.71 1.96 -12.71
C ASN A 106 2.69 0.85 -13.00
N MET A 107 2.39 -0.02 -12.03
CA MET A 107 1.37 -1.07 -12.21
C MET A 107 -0.02 -0.50 -12.52
N LEU A 108 -0.40 0.62 -11.90
CA LEU A 108 -1.66 1.29 -12.24
C LEU A 108 -1.63 1.84 -13.66
N GLN A 109 -0.54 2.49 -14.06
CA GLN A 109 -0.37 3.04 -15.41
C GLN A 109 -0.48 1.96 -16.47
N THR A 110 0.19 0.82 -16.27
CA THR A 110 0.16 -0.32 -17.20
C THR A 110 -1.18 -1.07 -17.18
N GLY A 111 -1.88 -1.07 -16.05
CA GLY A 111 -3.15 -1.81 -15.88
C GLY A 111 -4.41 -1.02 -16.24
N ILE A 112 -4.38 0.31 -16.22
CA ILE A 112 -5.53 1.13 -16.63
C ILE A 112 -5.75 0.98 -18.14
N GLY A 113 -7.02 0.84 -18.55
CA GLY A 113 -7.40 0.72 -19.97
C GLY A 113 -7.25 -0.69 -20.55
N THR A 114 -6.53 -1.59 -19.86
CA THR A 114 -6.39 -2.98 -20.29
C THR A 114 -7.49 -3.87 -19.68
N LYS A 115 -7.79 -5.00 -20.36
CA LYS A 115 -8.83 -5.94 -19.94
C LYS A 115 -8.22 -7.01 -19.05
N ARG A 116 -8.47 -6.94 -17.73
CA ARG A 116 -8.03 -7.96 -16.75
C ARG A 116 -8.38 -9.40 -17.15
N SER A 117 -9.52 -9.61 -17.81
CA SER A 117 -9.92 -10.96 -18.25
C SER A 117 -8.98 -11.53 -19.31
N LYS A 118 -8.49 -10.67 -20.22
CA LYS A 118 -7.54 -11.04 -21.28
C LYS A 118 -6.18 -11.36 -20.65
N ASP A 119 -5.64 -10.44 -19.87
CA ASP A 119 -4.34 -10.62 -19.19
C ASP A 119 -4.33 -11.83 -18.25
N LYS A 120 -5.48 -12.22 -17.69
CA LYS A 120 -5.58 -13.43 -16.89
C LYS A 120 -5.42 -14.71 -17.73
N ALA A 121 -5.90 -14.72 -18.97
CA ALA A 121 -5.72 -15.84 -19.89
C ALA A 121 -4.25 -15.97 -20.33
N GLU A 122 -3.55 -14.85 -20.43
CA GLU A 122 -2.13 -14.76 -20.84
C GLU A 122 -1.15 -14.82 -19.64
N ALA A 123 -1.64 -15.05 -18.42
CA ALA A 123 -0.88 -15.00 -17.16
C ALA A 123 -0.14 -13.66 -16.86
N ASP A 124 -0.36 -12.60 -17.63
CA ASP A 124 0.29 -11.29 -17.51
C ASP A 124 -0.42 -10.32 -16.56
N THR A 125 -0.80 -10.79 -15.37
CA THR A 125 -1.45 -9.93 -14.36
C THR A 125 -0.50 -9.43 -13.29
N LYS A 126 0.75 -9.92 -13.26
CA LYS A 126 1.70 -9.68 -12.15
C LYS A 126 2.03 -8.20 -11.99
N ASN A 127 2.25 -7.50 -13.10
CA ASN A 127 2.73 -6.11 -13.10
C ASN A 127 1.63 -5.09 -13.41
N LYS A 128 0.36 -5.42 -13.16
CA LYS A 128 -0.79 -4.58 -13.51
C LYS A 128 -1.78 -4.39 -12.36
N ILE A 129 -2.34 -3.18 -12.26
CA ILE A 129 -3.47 -2.82 -11.40
C ILE A 129 -4.53 -2.15 -12.27
N TYR A 130 -5.70 -2.78 -12.38
CA TYR A 130 -6.76 -2.39 -13.32
C TYR A 130 -7.76 -1.36 -12.78
N SER A 131 -7.58 -0.88 -11.54
CA SER A 131 -8.51 0.10 -10.97
C SER A 131 -7.85 1.01 -9.94
N LYS A 132 -8.29 2.28 -9.94
CA LYS A 132 -7.90 3.28 -8.94
C LYS A 132 -8.24 2.83 -7.51
N SER A 133 -9.35 2.12 -7.32
CA SER A 133 -9.77 1.61 -6.01
C SER A 133 -8.81 0.53 -5.47
N THR A 134 -8.41 -0.43 -6.32
CA THR A 134 -7.40 -1.44 -5.97
C THR A 134 -6.06 -0.78 -5.67
N PHE A 135 -5.62 0.16 -6.51
CA PHE A 135 -4.40 0.92 -6.27
C PHE A 135 -4.41 1.63 -4.92
N ASN A 136 -5.49 2.37 -4.60
CA ASN A 136 -5.59 3.06 -3.32
C ASN A 136 -5.57 2.09 -2.13
N THR A 137 -6.21 0.92 -2.27
CA THR A 137 -6.17 -0.12 -1.25
C THR A 137 -4.74 -0.62 -1.03
N TYR A 138 -4.03 -0.98 -2.09
CA TYR A 138 -2.66 -1.50 -1.99
C TYR A 138 -1.67 -0.44 -1.52
N LYS A 139 -1.82 0.80 -1.99
CA LYS A 139 -1.07 1.96 -1.52
C LYS A 139 -1.23 2.15 -0.01
N ASN A 140 -2.45 2.06 0.51
CA ASN A 140 -2.71 2.19 1.93
C ASN A 140 -2.11 1.03 2.74
N GLN A 141 -2.27 -0.22 2.27
CA GLN A 141 -1.67 -1.39 2.94
C GLN A 141 -0.14 -1.29 2.99
N PHE A 142 0.48 -0.88 1.88
CA PHE A 142 1.92 -0.66 1.83
C PHE A 142 2.36 0.48 2.75
N ARG A 143 1.59 1.58 2.82
CA ARG A 143 1.85 2.67 3.76
C ARG A 143 1.83 2.16 5.21
N TYR A 144 0.80 1.40 5.61
CA TYR A 144 0.72 0.85 6.97
C TYR A 144 1.91 -0.04 7.32
N TYR A 145 2.35 -0.86 6.37
CA TYR A 145 3.58 -1.62 6.51
C TYR A 145 4.81 -0.71 6.69
N CYS A 146 4.93 0.33 5.87
CA CYS A 146 6.04 1.28 5.94
C CYS A 146 6.06 2.06 7.26
N ASP A 147 4.90 2.42 7.80
CA ASP A 147 4.77 3.13 9.07
C ASP A 147 5.18 2.21 10.22
N TRP A 148 4.71 0.96 10.21
CA TRP A 148 5.13 -0.06 11.17
C TRP A 148 6.64 -0.36 11.09
N LEU A 149 7.18 -0.53 9.88
CA LEU A 149 8.59 -0.82 9.65
C LEU A 149 9.48 0.32 10.16
N GLN A 150 9.08 1.58 9.96
CA GLN A 150 9.81 2.73 10.49
C GLN A 150 9.86 2.75 12.03
N GLN A 151 8.80 2.28 12.69
CA GLN A 151 8.72 2.26 14.16
C GLN A 151 9.51 1.11 14.77
N ASN A 152 9.52 -0.06 14.14
CA ASN A 152 10.12 -1.28 14.70
C ASN A 152 11.54 -1.55 14.17
N HIS A 153 11.85 -1.09 12.95
CA HIS A 153 13.12 -1.32 12.25
C HIS A 153 13.62 -0.04 11.52
N PRO A 154 13.93 1.05 12.25
CA PRO A 154 14.35 2.32 11.65
C PRO A 154 15.66 2.24 10.84
N GLU A 155 16.47 1.21 11.06
CA GLU A 155 17.69 0.91 10.31
C GLU A 155 17.43 0.48 8.86
N VAL A 156 16.23 0.01 8.55
CA VAL A 156 15.88 -0.51 7.23
C VAL A 156 15.65 0.65 6.26
N LYS A 157 16.44 0.69 5.17
CA LYS A 157 16.33 1.74 4.12
C LYS A 157 15.96 1.19 2.74
N GLY A 158 16.56 0.08 2.33
CA GLY A 158 16.36 -0.52 1.00
C GLY A 158 15.14 -1.45 0.93
N ILE A 159 14.59 -1.62 -0.28
CA ILE A 159 13.41 -2.46 -0.52
C ILE A 159 13.68 -3.94 -0.23
N ASP A 160 14.89 -4.44 -0.50
CA ASP A 160 15.23 -5.86 -0.28
C ASP A 160 15.37 -6.19 1.21
N ASN A 161 15.91 -5.25 2.00
CA ASN A 161 15.90 -5.39 3.46
C ASN A 161 14.49 -5.26 4.02
N ALA A 162 13.66 -4.38 3.45
CA ALA A 162 12.25 -4.29 3.81
C ALA A 162 11.45 -5.56 3.45
N LEU A 163 11.87 -6.38 2.49
CA LEU A 163 11.17 -7.65 2.21
C LEU A 163 11.26 -8.64 3.38
N LYS A 164 12.39 -8.65 4.10
CA LYS A 164 12.68 -9.61 5.17
C LYS A 164 11.71 -9.51 6.36
N PHE A 165 11.12 -8.34 6.57
CA PHE A 165 10.22 -8.05 7.70
C PHE A 165 8.73 -8.19 7.36
N VAL A 166 8.39 -8.69 6.17
CA VAL A 166 6.97 -8.87 5.79
C VAL A 166 6.28 -9.91 6.66
N ASP A 167 6.95 -11.03 6.95
CA ASP A 167 6.37 -12.10 7.76
C ASP A 167 6.14 -11.64 9.20
N GLU A 168 7.10 -10.92 9.78
CA GLU A 168 6.96 -10.29 11.10
C GLU A 168 5.78 -9.31 11.15
N TYR A 169 5.62 -8.48 10.12
CA TYR A 169 4.45 -7.60 10.03
C TYR A 169 3.13 -8.38 9.94
N LEU A 170 3.09 -9.49 9.19
CA LEU A 170 1.89 -10.32 9.11
C LEU A 170 1.55 -10.95 10.47
N ILE A 171 2.55 -11.39 11.24
CA ILE A 171 2.38 -11.85 12.63
C ILE A 171 1.84 -10.73 13.51
N HIS A 172 2.40 -9.52 13.40
CA HIS A 172 1.89 -8.35 14.12
C HIS A 172 0.41 -8.06 13.81
N LEU A 173 -0.02 -8.21 12.55
CA LEU A 173 -1.43 -8.05 12.20
C LEU A 173 -2.32 -9.15 12.79
N ILE A 174 -1.81 -10.38 12.89
CA ILE A 174 -2.50 -11.51 13.54
C ILE A 174 -2.66 -11.20 15.03
N ASN A 175 -1.57 -10.81 15.72
CA ASN A 175 -1.57 -10.49 17.15
C ASN A 175 -2.42 -9.25 17.50
N LYS A 176 -2.71 -8.39 16.50
CA LYS A 176 -3.65 -7.27 16.62
C LYS A 176 -5.11 -7.63 16.31
N ASP A 177 -5.41 -8.94 16.25
CA ASP A 177 -6.73 -9.50 15.93
C ASP A 177 -7.37 -8.87 14.69
N ARG A 178 -6.54 -8.56 13.68
CA ARG A 178 -7.07 -8.04 12.42
C ARG A 178 -7.80 -9.15 11.69
N SER A 179 -8.94 -8.82 11.07
CA SER A 179 -9.71 -9.81 10.33
C SER A 179 -8.86 -10.53 9.27
N ALA A 180 -9.11 -11.83 9.06
CA ALA A 180 -8.46 -12.63 8.03
C ALA A 180 -8.55 -11.99 6.63
N TYR A 181 -9.63 -11.25 6.35
CA TYR A 181 -9.80 -10.49 5.10
C TYR A 181 -8.83 -9.31 4.99
N SER A 182 -8.62 -8.56 6.07
CA SER A 182 -7.68 -7.45 6.12
C SER A 182 -6.24 -7.94 5.96
N ILE A 183 -5.86 -8.99 6.69
CA ILE A 183 -4.52 -9.59 6.62
C ILE A 183 -4.26 -10.14 5.21
N SER A 184 -5.23 -10.85 4.62
CA SER A 184 -5.12 -11.36 3.25
C SER A 184 -4.94 -10.23 2.22
N THR A 185 -5.59 -9.08 2.43
CA THR A 185 -5.42 -7.90 1.56
C THR A 185 -4.04 -7.28 1.72
N ALA A 186 -3.53 -7.18 2.96
CA ALA A 186 -2.17 -6.72 3.23
C ALA A 186 -1.13 -7.63 2.56
N LYS A 187 -1.22 -8.95 2.79
CA LYS A 187 -0.35 -9.96 2.17
C LYS A 187 -0.32 -9.85 0.64
N ALA A 188 -1.48 -9.72 0.00
CA ALA A 188 -1.57 -9.55 -1.45
C ALA A 188 -0.95 -8.24 -1.95
N ALA A 189 -1.16 -7.13 -1.23
CA ALA A 189 -0.57 -5.84 -1.56
C ALA A 189 0.96 -5.87 -1.45
N LEU A 190 1.49 -6.45 -0.38
CA LEU A 190 2.93 -6.58 -0.15
C LEU A 190 3.57 -7.51 -1.21
N SER A 191 2.93 -8.64 -1.53
CA SER A 191 3.37 -9.53 -2.62
C SER A 191 3.54 -8.76 -3.94
N LYS A 192 2.57 -7.91 -4.28
CA LYS A 192 2.66 -7.03 -5.47
C LYS A 192 3.80 -6.02 -5.37
N VAL A 193 3.94 -5.32 -4.25
CA VAL A 193 4.98 -4.29 -4.09
C VAL A 193 6.37 -4.91 -4.18
N PHE A 194 6.59 -6.06 -3.55
CA PHE A 194 7.89 -6.72 -3.52
C PHE A 194 8.17 -7.56 -4.77
N GLY A 195 7.15 -7.93 -5.55
CA GLY A 195 7.29 -8.71 -6.77
C GLY A 195 7.44 -10.22 -6.54
N VAL A 196 7.11 -10.67 -5.33
CA VAL A 196 7.23 -12.05 -4.84
C VAL A 196 5.87 -12.76 -4.85
N ASP A 197 5.87 -14.08 -4.87
CA ASP A 197 4.61 -14.83 -4.72
C ASP A 197 4.13 -14.78 -3.27
N SER A 198 2.81 -14.71 -3.08
CA SER A 198 2.22 -14.73 -1.75
C SER A 198 2.53 -16.02 -0.97
N THR A 199 2.83 -17.14 -1.63
CA THR A 199 3.22 -18.40 -1.00
C THR A 199 4.57 -18.32 -0.30
N GLN A 200 5.43 -17.35 -0.66
CA GLN A 200 6.72 -17.14 0.00
C GLN A 200 6.57 -16.55 1.42
N PHE A 201 5.42 -15.96 1.73
CA PHE A 201 5.12 -15.45 3.07
C PHE A 201 4.38 -16.46 3.93
N ILE A 202 4.46 -16.29 5.24
CA ILE A 202 3.80 -17.14 6.24
C ILE A 202 2.32 -17.43 5.94
N ARG A 203 1.86 -18.60 6.37
CA ARG A 203 0.43 -18.94 6.31
C ARG A 203 -0.33 -18.01 7.27
N ILE A 204 -1.42 -17.44 6.78
CA ILE A 204 -2.29 -16.53 7.54
C ILE A 204 -3.62 -17.22 7.84
N PRO A 205 -4.38 -16.76 8.85
CA PRO A 205 -5.69 -17.31 9.16
C PRO A 205 -6.61 -17.37 7.93
N PRO A 206 -7.32 -18.49 7.70
CA PRO A 206 -8.18 -18.64 6.54
C PRO A 206 -9.39 -17.71 6.62
N ARG A 207 -9.85 -17.22 5.47
CA ARG A 207 -11.09 -16.43 5.38
C ARG A 207 -12.30 -17.33 5.54
N SER A 208 -13.07 -17.12 6.61
CA SER A 208 -14.34 -17.82 6.85
C SER A 208 -15.54 -16.88 6.71
N ARG A 209 -16.68 -17.45 6.32
CA ARG A 209 -17.95 -16.74 6.16
C ARG A 209 -18.51 -16.33 7.52
N GLU A 210 -18.36 -17.16 8.55
CA GLU A 210 -18.82 -16.90 9.91
C GLU A 210 -18.19 -15.63 10.51
N ASN A 211 -16.95 -15.33 10.14
CA ASN A 211 -16.18 -14.18 10.63
C ASN A 211 -16.52 -12.85 9.93
N ILE A 212 -17.53 -12.84 9.04
CA ILE A 212 -17.98 -11.61 8.39
C ILE A 212 -18.99 -10.92 9.31
N THR A 213 -18.58 -9.79 9.89
CA THR A 213 -19.43 -8.98 10.78
C THR A 213 -20.13 -7.84 10.03
N ARG A 214 -19.41 -7.17 9.13
CA ARG A 214 -19.92 -6.00 8.41
C ARG A 214 -21.15 -6.35 7.57
N SER A 215 -22.15 -5.48 7.64
CA SER A 215 -23.42 -5.59 6.91
C SER A 215 -24.27 -6.80 7.27
N ARG A 216 -23.96 -7.49 8.37
CA ARG A 216 -24.77 -8.60 8.92
C ARG A 216 -25.27 -8.32 10.33
N ARG A 217 -24.64 -7.38 11.01
CA ARG A 217 -25.02 -6.85 12.32
C ARG A 217 -24.97 -5.33 12.21
N SER A 218 -25.74 -4.65 13.06
CA SER A 218 -25.65 -3.20 13.18
C SER A 218 -24.22 -2.80 13.60
N VAL A 219 -23.64 -1.80 12.96
CA VAL A 219 -22.31 -1.26 13.30
C VAL A 219 -22.37 0.24 13.52
N GLU A 220 -21.45 0.80 14.31
CA GLU A 220 -21.44 2.23 14.68
C GLU A 220 -21.50 3.18 13.49
N ARG A 221 -20.89 2.80 12.36
CA ARG A 221 -20.90 3.58 11.13
C ARG A 221 -22.30 3.84 10.58
N ASP A 222 -23.26 2.97 10.86
CA ASP A 222 -24.63 3.09 10.39
C ASP A 222 -25.32 4.28 11.06
N LYS A 223 -24.80 4.76 12.21
CA LYS A 223 -25.30 5.97 12.92
C LYS A 223 -24.97 7.29 12.20
N HIS A 224 -24.15 7.29 11.15
CA HIS A 224 -23.75 8.50 10.42
C HIS A 224 -24.64 8.81 9.20
N ILE A 225 -25.85 8.27 9.16
CA ILE A 225 -26.92 8.67 8.24
C ILE A 225 -28.18 8.99 9.06
N SER A 226 -28.95 9.99 8.66
CA SER A 226 -30.22 10.26 9.34
C SER A 226 -31.22 9.15 9.05
N SER A 227 -32.00 8.76 10.07
CA SER A 227 -33.01 7.70 10.00
C SER A 227 -33.98 7.88 8.83
N GLU A 228 -34.39 9.13 8.57
CA GLU A 228 -35.25 9.49 7.43
C GLU A 228 -34.62 9.15 6.08
N LYS A 229 -33.37 9.60 5.87
CA LYS A 229 -32.66 9.37 4.60
C LYS A 229 -32.36 7.89 4.42
N GLU A 230 -31.97 7.22 5.50
CA GLU A 230 -31.76 5.79 5.48
C GLU A 230 -33.04 5.04 5.11
N ARG A 231 -34.19 5.38 5.72
CA ARG A 231 -35.47 4.73 5.41
C ARG A 231 -35.82 4.79 3.92
N VAL A 232 -35.68 5.96 3.30
CA VAL A 232 -35.96 6.13 1.86
C VAL A 232 -35.00 5.29 1.01
N LEU A 233 -33.70 5.35 1.30
CA LEU A 233 -32.68 4.59 0.55
C LEU A 233 -32.84 3.08 0.74
N ALA A 234 -33.09 2.65 1.98
CA ALA A 234 -33.30 1.28 2.41
C ALA A 234 -34.52 0.67 1.71
N ARG A 235 -35.64 1.40 1.70
CA ARG A 235 -36.87 0.99 1.01
C ARG A 235 -36.61 0.74 -0.47
N PHE A 236 -36.00 1.70 -1.16
CA PHE A 236 -35.67 1.55 -2.58
C PHE A 236 -34.64 0.44 -2.84
N THR A 237 -33.59 0.35 -2.04
CA THR A 237 -32.52 -0.65 -2.23
C THR A 237 -33.01 -2.06 -1.92
N SER A 238 -33.85 -2.22 -0.91
CA SER A 238 -34.44 -3.52 -0.57
C SER A 238 -35.46 -3.98 -1.61
N ALA A 239 -35.96 -3.08 -2.46
CA ALA A 239 -36.86 -3.41 -3.56
C ALA A 239 -36.18 -3.59 -4.92
N THR A 240 -34.91 -3.19 -5.06
CA THR A 240 -34.21 -3.19 -6.37
C THR A 240 -32.83 -3.84 -6.32
N GLY A 241 -32.22 -3.95 -5.16
CA GLY A 241 -30.86 -4.46 -4.99
C GLY A 241 -29.83 -3.73 -5.84
N LEU A 242 -29.98 -2.41 -6.06
CA LEU A 242 -28.96 -1.61 -6.77
C LEU A 242 -27.72 -1.37 -5.93
N ARG A 243 -26.56 -1.26 -6.58
CA ARG A 243 -25.29 -0.86 -5.92
C ARG A 243 -25.35 0.63 -5.66
N ARG A 244 -24.64 1.13 -4.65
CA ARG A 244 -24.55 2.57 -4.38
C ARG A 244 -24.22 3.40 -5.65
N ALA A 245 -23.26 2.94 -6.45
CA ALA A 245 -22.90 3.63 -7.71
C ALA A 245 -24.00 3.59 -8.77
N GLU A 246 -24.81 2.52 -8.80
CA GLU A 246 -25.97 2.38 -9.69
C GLU A 246 -27.12 3.26 -9.20
N MET A 247 -27.42 3.27 -7.90
CA MET A 247 -28.41 4.18 -7.29
C MET A 247 -28.10 5.64 -7.59
N MET A 248 -26.82 6.02 -7.55
CA MET A 248 -26.42 7.37 -7.90
C MET A 248 -26.67 7.70 -9.38
N ARG A 249 -26.79 6.72 -10.28
CA ARG A 249 -26.89 6.97 -11.73
C ARG A 249 -28.23 6.59 -12.34
N ILE A 250 -29.06 5.84 -11.63
CA ILE A 250 -30.40 5.46 -12.05
C ILE A 250 -31.29 6.70 -12.15
N THR A 251 -32.12 6.73 -13.19
CA THR A 251 -33.10 7.80 -13.40
C THR A 251 -34.52 7.25 -13.46
N ALA A 252 -35.51 8.13 -13.35
CA ALA A 252 -36.92 7.74 -13.46
C ALA A 252 -37.23 7.08 -14.81
N GLU A 253 -36.59 7.54 -15.88
CA GLU A 253 -36.74 7.05 -17.25
C GLU A 253 -36.14 5.65 -17.47
N ASP A 254 -35.33 5.16 -16.53
CA ASP A 254 -34.83 3.78 -16.58
C ASP A 254 -35.92 2.76 -16.16
N LEU A 255 -37.08 3.21 -15.68
CA LEU A 255 -38.26 2.38 -15.38
C LEU A 255 -38.99 1.96 -16.67
N PHE A 256 -39.33 0.68 -16.75
CA PHE A 256 -40.18 0.15 -17.81
C PHE A 256 -40.99 -1.04 -17.31
N PHE A 257 -41.99 -1.47 -18.08
CA PHE A 257 -42.80 -2.63 -17.77
C PHE A 257 -42.54 -3.74 -18.80
N GLN A 258 -42.42 -4.97 -18.32
CA GLN A 258 -42.26 -6.15 -19.16
C GLN A 258 -43.05 -7.30 -18.55
N ASN A 259 -43.96 -7.90 -19.34
CA ASN A 259 -44.81 -9.02 -18.91
C ASN A 259 -45.55 -8.73 -17.58
N GLY A 260 -46.13 -7.53 -17.45
CA GLY A 260 -46.84 -7.09 -16.25
C GLY A 260 -45.95 -6.78 -15.04
N LYS A 261 -44.63 -6.84 -15.16
CA LYS A 261 -43.67 -6.57 -14.08
C LYS A 261 -42.99 -5.21 -14.28
N ALA A 262 -42.87 -4.45 -13.21
CA ALA A 262 -42.08 -3.21 -13.20
C ALA A 262 -40.59 -3.54 -13.08
N MET A 263 -39.78 -2.99 -13.98
CA MET A 263 -38.36 -3.28 -14.10
C MET A 263 -37.53 -2.01 -14.25
N LEU A 264 -36.26 -2.07 -13.87
CA LEU A 264 -35.27 -1.00 -14.07
C LEU A 264 -34.17 -1.46 -15.04
N ARG A 265 -33.85 -0.62 -16.02
CA ARG A 265 -32.70 -0.80 -16.92
C ARG A 265 -31.44 -0.25 -16.26
N VAL A 266 -30.56 -1.14 -15.80
CA VAL A 266 -29.35 -0.76 -15.08
C VAL A 266 -28.14 -0.90 -16.01
N ASN A 267 -27.79 0.18 -16.70
CA ASN A 267 -26.64 0.24 -17.62
C ASN A 267 -25.55 1.22 -17.13
N LYS A 268 -25.87 2.16 -16.22
CA LYS A 268 -24.95 3.17 -15.69
C LYS A 268 -24.44 2.80 -14.30
N GLY A 269 -23.18 3.15 -13.99
CA GLY A 269 -22.57 2.91 -12.67
C GLY A 269 -22.38 1.42 -12.32
N THR A 270 -22.52 0.53 -13.30
CA THR A 270 -22.44 -0.92 -13.13
C THR A 270 -21.02 -1.37 -12.85
N LYS A 271 -20.88 -2.40 -12.01
CA LYS A 271 -19.56 -2.97 -11.70
C LYS A 271 -19.01 -3.69 -12.94
N GLY A 272 -17.90 -3.20 -13.48
CA GLY A 272 -17.26 -3.78 -14.66
C GLY A 272 -18.05 -3.59 -15.96
N GLY A 273 -18.93 -2.59 -16.04
CA GLY A 273 -19.69 -2.26 -17.25
C GLY A 273 -20.82 -3.23 -17.60
N LYS A 274 -21.19 -4.12 -16.67
CA LYS A 274 -22.22 -5.15 -16.91
C LYS A 274 -23.62 -4.57 -16.75
N SER A 275 -24.28 -4.32 -17.87
CA SER A 275 -25.70 -3.96 -17.90
C SER A 275 -26.58 -5.13 -17.44
N ARG A 276 -27.70 -4.81 -16.79
CA ARG A 276 -28.74 -5.80 -16.45
C ARG A 276 -30.11 -5.15 -16.34
N VAL A 277 -31.13 -5.98 -16.36
CA VAL A 277 -32.50 -5.61 -15.99
C VAL A 277 -32.76 -6.10 -14.58
N VAL A 278 -33.44 -5.28 -13.80
CA VAL A 278 -33.76 -5.53 -12.39
C VAL A 278 -35.27 -5.45 -12.20
N GLU A 279 -35.87 -6.49 -11.65
CA GLU A 279 -37.28 -6.47 -11.23
C GLU A 279 -37.46 -5.67 -9.95
N ILE A 280 -38.51 -4.86 -9.87
CA ILE A 280 -38.85 -4.18 -8.62
C ILE A 280 -39.67 -5.15 -7.77
N VAL A 281 -39.15 -5.52 -6.60
CA VAL A 281 -39.78 -6.46 -5.67
C VAL A 281 -39.84 -5.87 -4.26
N GLY A 282 -40.97 -5.24 -3.94
CA GLY A 282 -41.28 -4.78 -2.59
C GLY A 282 -41.50 -5.94 -1.61
N LYS A 283 -41.63 -5.62 -0.33
CA LYS A 283 -42.03 -6.54 0.75
C LYS A 283 -43.44 -7.08 0.49
N THR A 284 -44.30 -6.24 -0.08
CA THR A 284 -45.67 -6.56 -0.48
C THR A 284 -45.94 -6.05 -1.90
N PRO A 285 -47.00 -6.55 -2.57
CA PRO A 285 -47.46 -5.96 -3.83
C PRO A 285 -47.80 -4.47 -3.71
N ALA A 286 -48.41 -4.06 -2.59
CA ALA A 286 -48.70 -2.66 -2.30
C ALA A 286 -47.42 -1.80 -2.24
N GLU A 287 -46.40 -2.24 -1.49
CA GLU A 287 -45.12 -1.52 -1.44
C GLU A 287 -44.46 -1.44 -2.82
N THR A 288 -44.57 -2.50 -3.63
CA THR A 288 -44.06 -2.51 -5.01
C THR A 288 -44.74 -1.43 -5.84
N GLY A 289 -46.08 -1.35 -5.78
CA GLY A 289 -46.87 -0.32 -6.47
C GLY A 289 -46.52 1.09 -6.00
N ASP A 290 -46.35 1.31 -4.71
CA ASP A 290 -45.94 2.61 -4.17
C ASP A 290 -44.56 3.06 -4.65
N ILE A 291 -43.58 2.13 -4.71
CA ILE A 291 -42.24 2.45 -5.21
C ILE A 291 -42.31 2.79 -6.69
N VAL A 292 -43.08 2.05 -7.48
CA VAL A 292 -43.28 2.33 -8.90
C VAL A 292 -43.92 3.70 -9.11
N ARG A 293 -45.00 4.01 -8.40
CA ARG A 293 -45.64 5.34 -8.42
C ARG A 293 -44.68 6.45 -8.03
N TRP A 294 -43.88 6.23 -6.99
CA TRP A 294 -42.86 7.19 -6.57
C TRP A 294 -41.78 7.41 -7.63
N ILE A 295 -41.38 6.38 -8.39
CA ILE A 295 -40.43 6.56 -9.50
C ILE A 295 -41.08 7.35 -10.63
N GLN A 296 -42.32 7.01 -11.00
CA GLN A 296 -43.08 7.69 -12.07
C GLN A 296 -43.35 9.17 -11.74
N SER A 297 -43.47 9.52 -10.47
CA SER A 297 -43.66 10.92 -10.04
C SER A 297 -42.38 11.76 -10.06
N LYS A 298 -41.26 11.23 -10.56
CA LYS A 298 -39.96 11.90 -10.60
C LYS A 298 -39.48 12.06 -12.04
N LYS A 299 -38.49 12.93 -12.24
CA LYS A 299 -37.78 13.13 -13.50
C LYS A 299 -36.28 13.11 -13.24
N GLY A 300 -35.50 12.49 -14.12
CA GLY A 300 -34.06 12.40 -13.99
C GLY A 300 -33.60 11.55 -12.80
N ARG A 301 -32.45 11.90 -12.19
CA ARG A 301 -31.78 11.07 -11.18
C ARG A 301 -32.62 10.93 -9.91
N LEU A 302 -32.90 9.69 -9.52
CA LEU A 302 -33.66 9.39 -8.31
C LEU A 302 -32.88 9.72 -7.03
N PHE A 303 -31.56 9.52 -7.05
CA PHE A 303 -30.67 9.78 -5.91
C PHE A 303 -29.41 10.55 -6.34
N PRO A 304 -29.37 11.88 -6.16
CA PRO A 304 -28.21 12.68 -6.53
C PRO A 304 -26.94 12.31 -5.75
N LYS A 305 -27.08 11.99 -4.46
CA LYS A 305 -25.98 11.63 -3.56
C LYS A 305 -26.39 10.49 -2.64
N VAL A 306 -25.50 9.51 -2.50
CA VAL A 306 -25.64 8.43 -1.52
C VAL A 306 -24.36 8.35 -0.70
N SER A 307 -24.48 8.41 0.63
CA SER A 307 -23.33 8.39 1.54
C SER A 307 -22.51 7.10 1.40
N SER A 308 -21.19 7.18 1.60
CA SER A 308 -20.32 6.01 1.72
C SER A 308 -20.58 5.19 2.99
N ASN A 309 -21.26 5.79 3.97
CA ASN A 309 -21.61 5.14 5.23
C ASN A 309 -22.89 4.31 5.12
N TYR A 310 -23.74 4.57 4.13
CA TYR A 310 -24.95 3.79 3.87
C TYR A 310 -24.64 2.30 3.67
N ASP A 311 -25.31 1.43 4.44
CA ASP A 311 -25.14 -0.02 4.36
C ASP A 311 -25.88 -0.65 3.18
N ASN A 312 -25.44 -0.28 1.98
CA ASN A 312 -26.02 -0.78 0.73
C ASN A 312 -25.97 -2.31 0.63
N HIS A 313 -25.03 -3.01 1.26
CA HIS A 313 -24.93 -4.47 1.12
C HIS A 313 -26.00 -5.20 1.93
N SER A 314 -26.33 -4.72 3.14
CA SER A 314 -27.42 -5.28 3.95
C SER A 314 -28.76 -5.18 3.22
N TYR A 315 -29.15 -4.00 2.73
CA TYR A 315 -30.42 -3.86 2.00
C TYR A 315 -30.46 -4.60 0.66
N ARG A 316 -29.30 -4.80 0.00
CA ARG A 316 -29.22 -5.69 -1.16
C ARG A 316 -29.44 -7.16 -0.80
N ALA A 317 -29.08 -7.59 0.41
CA ALA A 317 -29.38 -8.93 0.91
C ALA A 317 -30.88 -9.09 1.15
N SER A 318 -31.54 -8.09 1.74
CA SER A 318 -33.00 -8.05 1.85
C SER A 318 -33.68 -8.19 0.49
N TYR A 319 -33.20 -7.49 -0.54
CA TYR A 319 -33.71 -7.68 -1.89
C TYR A 319 -33.46 -9.10 -2.44
N ALA A 320 -32.26 -9.65 -2.23
CA ALA A 320 -31.94 -11.01 -2.67
C ALA A 320 -32.90 -12.05 -2.07
N ARG A 321 -33.20 -11.90 -0.78
CA ARG A 321 -34.16 -12.71 -0.04
C ARG A 321 -35.56 -12.60 -0.65
N ARG A 322 -36.06 -11.38 -0.91
CA ARG A 322 -37.37 -11.15 -1.54
C ARG A 322 -37.48 -11.79 -2.93
N VAL A 323 -36.45 -11.61 -3.78
CA VAL A 323 -36.44 -12.24 -5.11
C VAL A 323 -36.38 -13.76 -4.98
N TYR A 324 -35.56 -14.30 -4.08
CA TYR A 324 -35.54 -15.74 -3.85
C TYR A 324 -36.92 -16.23 -3.45
N ASP A 325 -37.55 -15.62 -2.43
CA ASP A 325 -38.82 -16.11 -1.85
C ASP A 325 -39.95 -16.08 -2.88
N LYS A 326 -39.95 -15.06 -3.75
CA LYS A 326 -40.90 -14.93 -4.85
C LYS A 326 -40.82 -16.08 -5.86
N TYR A 327 -39.63 -16.64 -6.07
CA TYR A 327 -39.38 -17.65 -7.12
C TYR A 327 -39.04 -19.04 -6.59
N SER A 328 -38.91 -19.20 -5.27
CA SER A 328 -38.54 -20.47 -4.67
C SER A 328 -39.72 -21.42 -4.61
N ARG A 329 -39.46 -22.68 -4.96
CA ARG A 329 -40.37 -23.78 -4.64
C ARG A 329 -40.30 -24.09 -3.14
N SER A 330 -41.35 -24.70 -2.62
CA SER A 330 -41.30 -25.30 -1.28
C SER A 330 -40.19 -26.36 -1.24
N THR A 331 -39.54 -26.52 -0.09
CA THR A 331 -38.29 -27.31 0.04
C THR A 331 -38.45 -28.77 -0.36
N ASP A 332 -39.62 -29.35 -0.07
CA ASP A 332 -40.06 -30.69 -0.46
C ASP A 332 -40.18 -30.84 -1.99
N LYS A 333 -40.58 -29.77 -2.69
CA LYS A 333 -40.79 -29.73 -4.15
C LYS A 333 -39.54 -29.38 -4.95
N ILE A 334 -38.39 -29.13 -4.32
CA ILE A 334 -37.14 -28.87 -5.04
C ILE A 334 -36.55 -30.22 -5.50
N PRO A 335 -36.43 -30.47 -6.82
CA PRO A 335 -35.76 -31.66 -7.35
C PRO A 335 -34.31 -31.73 -6.86
N LYS A 336 -33.79 -32.93 -6.60
CA LYS A 336 -32.41 -33.11 -6.09
C LYS A 336 -31.36 -32.37 -6.93
N VAL A 337 -31.51 -32.37 -8.26
CA VAL A 337 -30.62 -31.67 -9.21
C VAL A 337 -30.60 -30.14 -9.01
N ASP A 338 -31.72 -29.57 -8.54
CA ASP A 338 -31.90 -28.15 -8.30
C ASP A 338 -31.59 -27.71 -6.87
N ARG A 339 -31.22 -28.65 -5.98
CA ARG A 339 -30.83 -28.31 -4.62
C ARG A 339 -29.41 -27.76 -4.57
N TYR A 340 -29.25 -26.58 -4.02
CA TYR A 340 -27.97 -26.04 -3.58
C TYR A 340 -27.81 -26.34 -2.09
N VAL A 341 -26.97 -27.32 -1.78
CA VAL A 341 -26.68 -27.70 -0.39
C VAL A 341 -25.50 -26.88 0.11
N MET A 342 -25.73 -26.11 1.16
CA MET A 342 -24.70 -25.34 1.85
C MET A 342 -23.68 -26.28 2.51
N ARG A 343 -22.48 -25.74 2.75
CA ARG A 343 -21.33 -26.46 3.34
C ARG A 343 -20.75 -25.63 4.48
N LYS A 344 -19.85 -26.23 5.26
CA LYS A 344 -19.12 -25.57 6.37
C LYS A 344 -20.08 -24.99 7.43
N ASP A 345 -19.99 -23.70 7.73
CA ASP A 345 -20.74 -22.99 8.79
C ASP A 345 -22.26 -23.09 8.64
N ARG A 346 -22.76 -23.47 7.45
CA ARG A 346 -24.18 -23.63 7.15
C ARG A 346 -24.52 -24.99 6.56
N ALA A 347 -23.71 -26.01 6.84
CA ALA A 347 -23.93 -27.35 6.30
C ALA A 347 -25.35 -27.83 6.60
N GLY A 348 -26.00 -28.43 5.60
CA GLY A 348 -27.37 -28.94 5.71
C GLY A 348 -28.46 -27.98 5.22
N GLU A 349 -28.21 -26.68 5.17
CA GLU A 349 -29.18 -25.75 4.57
C GLU A 349 -29.32 -25.97 3.06
N ILE A 350 -30.56 -25.99 2.58
CA ILE A 350 -30.90 -26.25 1.17
C ILE A 350 -31.56 -25.02 0.55
N PHE A 351 -31.03 -24.59 -0.58
CA PHE A 351 -31.61 -23.53 -1.40
C PHE A 351 -32.02 -24.04 -2.79
N ASP A 352 -33.03 -23.40 -3.38
CA ASP A 352 -33.48 -23.63 -4.75
C ASP A 352 -32.54 -22.92 -5.75
N LYS A 353 -31.82 -23.69 -6.57
CA LYS A 353 -30.92 -23.15 -7.60
C LYS A 353 -31.64 -22.24 -8.59
N ILE A 354 -32.90 -22.52 -8.94
CA ILE A 354 -33.66 -21.70 -9.91
C ILE A 354 -33.94 -20.32 -9.32
N ALA A 355 -34.45 -20.27 -8.08
CA ALA A 355 -34.68 -19.00 -7.38
C ALA A 355 -33.37 -18.22 -7.16
N MET A 356 -32.27 -18.92 -6.83
CA MET A 356 -30.94 -18.32 -6.75
C MET A 356 -30.47 -17.73 -8.09
N GLN A 357 -30.81 -18.35 -9.23
CA GLN A 357 -30.49 -17.81 -10.55
C GLN A 357 -31.24 -16.49 -10.81
N PHE A 358 -32.53 -16.42 -10.46
CA PHE A 358 -33.30 -15.17 -10.55
C PHE A 358 -32.66 -14.05 -9.70
N ALA A 359 -32.32 -14.35 -8.44
CA ALA A 359 -31.64 -13.39 -7.56
C ALA A 359 -30.25 -13.00 -8.10
N SER A 360 -29.48 -13.96 -8.65
CA SER A 360 -28.16 -13.72 -9.25
C SER A 360 -28.24 -12.80 -10.46
N LYS A 361 -29.19 -13.04 -11.36
CA LYS A 361 -29.42 -12.22 -12.56
C LYS A 361 -29.79 -10.79 -12.17
N ASN A 362 -30.75 -10.64 -11.25
CA ASN A 362 -31.20 -9.34 -10.75
C ASN A 362 -30.10 -8.56 -10.02
N LEU A 363 -29.22 -9.22 -9.25
CA LEU A 363 -28.10 -8.55 -8.57
C LEU A 363 -26.87 -8.33 -9.47
N GLY A 364 -26.85 -8.94 -10.66
CA GLY A 364 -25.74 -8.85 -11.62
C GLY A 364 -24.51 -9.66 -11.19
N HIS A 365 -24.73 -10.89 -10.71
CA HIS A 365 -23.66 -11.85 -10.40
C HIS A 365 -23.62 -12.99 -11.40
N ASN A 366 -22.41 -13.50 -11.66
CA ASN A 366 -22.20 -14.62 -12.59
C ASN A 366 -22.29 -15.99 -11.89
N ARG A 367 -22.17 -16.05 -10.56
CA ARG A 367 -22.10 -17.30 -9.81
C ARG A 367 -23.20 -17.32 -8.76
N ILE A 368 -24.07 -18.33 -8.82
CA ILE A 368 -25.18 -18.48 -7.87
C ILE A 368 -24.70 -18.69 -6.43
N SER A 369 -23.52 -19.29 -6.23
CA SER A 369 -22.93 -19.46 -4.88
C SER A 369 -22.68 -18.15 -4.15
N VAL A 370 -22.49 -17.04 -4.89
CA VAL A 370 -22.37 -15.70 -4.28
C VAL A 370 -23.67 -15.29 -3.61
N ILE A 371 -24.83 -15.69 -4.15
CA ILE A 371 -26.14 -15.42 -3.56
C ILE A 371 -26.26 -16.11 -2.21
N ALA A 372 -26.04 -17.42 -2.15
CA ALA A 372 -26.13 -18.18 -0.91
C ALA A 372 -25.08 -17.76 0.14
N GLN A 373 -23.86 -17.40 -0.28
CA GLN A 373 -22.79 -17.06 0.67
C GLN A 373 -22.85 -15.62 1.18
N SER A 374 -23.26 -14.68 0.33
CA SER A 374 -23.12 -13.23 0.61
C SER A 374 -24.44 -12.48 0.78
N TYR A 375 -25.59 -13.07 0.40
CA TYR A 375 -26.87 -12.35 0.37
C TYR A 375 -28.04 -13.10 1.02
N LEU A 376 -28.07 -14.42 0.99
CA LEU A 376 -29.05 -15.20 1.76
C LEU A 376 -28.37 -15.61 3.06
N TYR A 377 -28.51 -14.84 4.13
CA TYR A 377 -27.84 -15.09 5.40
C TYR A 377 -28.75 -14.87 6.59
#